data_AF-A0A7V3SKS2-F1
#
_entry.id   AF-A0A7V3SKS2-F1
#
_cell.length_a   1.000
_cell.length_b   1.000
_cell.length_c   1.000
_cell.angle_alpha   90.00
_cell.angle_beta   90.00
_cell.angle_gamma   90.00
#
_symmetry.space_group_name_H-M   'P 1'
#
loop_
_entity.id
_entity.type
_entity.pdbx_description
1 polymer ?
#
loop_
_entity_poly.entity_id
_entity_poly.type
_entity_poly.pdbx_seq_one_letter_code
_entity_poly.pdbx_strand_id
1 'polypeptide(L)'
;MVAQRFAIKHPGSRFPAFWGPNYDWIPDQDHGCAGMIALQAMLMQTDGDRILLFPAWPREWDVDFRLHAPGKTVVEGVFRAGKLQTLKVTPTTREKDVIVLEPQ
;
A
#
# COMPACT_ATOMS: atom_id res chain seq x y z
N MET A 1 -6.69 -11.81 -14.32
CA MET A 1 -5.98 -11.60 -13.04
C MET A 1 -6.59 -10.40 -12.31
N VAL A 2 -6.66 -10.39 -10.97
CA VAL A 2 -7.29 -9.28 -10.21
C VAL A 2 -6.67 -7.92 -10.54
N ALA A 3 -5.34 -7.85 -10.68
CA ALA A 3 -4.65 -6.60 -11.01
C ALA A 3 -5.06 -5.97 -12.35
N GLN A 4 -5.53 -6.77 -13.33
CA GLN A 4 -5.99 -6.25 -14.62
C GLN A 4 -7.25 -5.38 -14.48
N ARG A 5 -8.04 -5.59 -13.42
CA ARG A 5 -9.21 -4.74 -13.14
C ARG A 5 -8.81 -3.29 -12.82
N PHE A 6 -7.60 -3.07 -12.32
CA PHE A 6 -7.01 -1.75 -12.06
C PHE A 6 -6.25 -1.18 -13.25
N ALA A 7 -6.29 -1.81 -14.42
CA ALA A 7 -5.67 -1.31 -15.64
C ALA A 7 -6.70 -0.77 -16.65
N ILE A 8 -7.99 -1.03 -16.43
CA ILE A 8 -9.06 -0.73 -17.40
C ILE A 8 -9.77 0.56 -16.98
N LYS A 9 -9.42 1.68 -17.61
CA LYS A 9 -10.10 2.96 -17.42
C LYS A 9 -11.51 2.92 -18.01
N HIS A 10 -12.50 3.46 -17.30
CA HIS A 10 -13.81 3.68 -17.90
C HIS A 10 -13.80 4.86 -18.90
N PRO A 11 -14.30 4.70 -20.15
CA PRO A 11 -14.27 5.74 -21.17
C PRO A 11 -15.06 7.01 -20.81
N GLY A 12 -16.14 6.90 -20.03
CA GLY A 12 -16.92 8.06 -19.58
C GLY A 12 -16.30 8.85 -18.42
N SER A 13 -15.19 8.38 -17.87
CA SER A 13 -14.53 9.01 -16.72
C SER A 13 -13.47 10.02 -17.17
N ARG A 14 -13.55 11.25 -16.62
CA ARG A 14 -12.58 12.31 -16.87
C ARG A 14 -11.17 11.91 -16.43
N PHE A 15 -11.05 11.36 -15.22
CA PHE A 15 -9.76 11.01 -14.61
C PHE A 15 -9.38 9.54 -14.86
N PRO A 16 -8.08 9.22 -14.96
CA PRO A 16 -7.60 7.87 -15.26
C PRO A 16 -7.80 6.86 -14.11
N ALA A 17 -7.96 7.34 -12.88
CA ALA A 17 -8.13 6.51 -11.67
C ALA A 17 -9.57 6.04 -11.43
N PHE A 18 -10.43 6.09 -12.45
CA PHE A 18 -11.80 5.57 -12.39
C PHE A 18 -11.93 4.40 -13.37
N TRP A 19 -11.87 3.19 -12.79
CA TRP A 19 -11.78 1.91 -13.50
C TRP A 19 -13.14 1.28 -13.72
N GLY A 20 -13.32 0.48 -14.78
CA GLY A 20 -14.59 -0.17 -15.14
C GLY A 20 -14.46 -1.45 -15.95
N PRO A 21 -15.59 -2.07 -16.36
CA PRO A 21 -17.00 -1.58 -16.29
C PRO A 21 -17.82 -2.12 -15.09
N ASN A 22 -17.19 -2.80 -14.13
CA ASN A 22 -17.88 -3.50 -13.06
C ASN A 22 -18.20 -2.58 -11.87
N TYR A 23 -19.28 -1.80 -11.91
CA TYR A 23 -19.70 -0.94 -10.79
C TYR A 23 -21.14 -0.43 -10.91
N ASP A 24 -21.67 0.15 -9.84
CA ASP A 24 -23.03 0.66 -9.74
C ASP A 24 -23.19 2.12 -10.22
N TRP A 25 -22.10 2.90 -10.36
CA TRP A 25 -22.15 4.31 -10.79
C TRP A 25 -20.85 4.81 -11.46
N ILE A 26 -20.90 5.96 -12.15
CA ILE A 26 -19.75 6.64 -12.76
C ILE A 26 -19.57 8.04 -12.14
N PRO A 27 -18.44 8.34 -11.50
CA PRO A 27 -17.28 7.46 -11.31
C PRO A 27 -17.47 6.44 -10.19
N ASP A 28 -16.94 5.23 -10.39
CA ASP A 28 -16.76 4.24 -9.32
C ASP A 28 -15.56 4.61 -8.45
N GLN A 29 -15.77 4.56 -7.14
CA GLN A 29 -14.75 4.84 -6.15
C GLN A 29 -14.40 3.60 -5.32
N ASP A 30 -15.26 2.58 -5.31
CA ASP A 30 -15.17 1.48 -4.35
C ASP A 30 -14.08 0.49 -4.74
N HIS A 31 -14.03 0.07 -6.01
CA HIS A 31 -12.97 -0.82 -6.48
C HIS A 31 -11.61 -0.18 -6.28
N GLY A 32 -11.50 1.09 -6.66
CA GLY A 32 -10.28 1.86 -6.52
C GLY A 32 -9.79 1.95 -5.08
N CYS A 33 -10.69 2.34 -4.17
CA CYS A 33 -10.41 2.41 -2.75
C CYS A 33 -9.99 1.05 -2.20
N ALA A 34 -10.72 -0.02 -2.53
CA ALA A 34 -10.39 -1.38 -2.11
C ALA A 34 -9.01 -1.82 -2.61
N GLY A 35 -8.68 -1.51 -3.87
CA GLY A 35 -7.36 -1.77 -4.45
C GLY A 35 -6.24 -1.01 -3.74
N MET A 36 -6.45 0.27 -3.44
CA MET A 36 -5.48 1.09 -2.72
C MET A 36 -5.29 0.64 -1.26
N ILE A 37 -6.36 0.21 -0.59
CA ILE A 37 -6.29 -0.40 0.75
C ILE A 37 -5.50 -1.70 0.70
N ALA A 38 -5.79 -2.57 -0.28
CA ALA A 38 -5.07 -3.83 -0.45
C ALA A 38 -3.58 -3.63 -0.73
N LEU A 39 -3.23 -2.70 -1.63
CA LEU A 39 -1.83 -2.37 -1.93
C LEU A 39 -1.08 -1.86 -0.70
N GLN A 40 -1.70 -0.97 0.08
CA GLN A 40 -1.13 -0.50 1.34
C GLN A 40 -1.00 -1.63 2.36
N ALA A 41 -1.97 -2.53 2.47
CA ALA A 41 -1.95 -3.68 3.37
C ALA A 41 -0.95 -4.77 2.94
N MET A 42 -0.57 -4.86 1.67
CA MET A 42 0.55 -5.70 1.23
C MET A 42 1.89 -5.13 1.72
N LEU A 43 1.99 -3.80 1.78
CA LEU A 43 3.19 -3.07 2.18
C LEU A 43 3.35 -2.97 3.70
N MET A 44 2.26 -2.66 4.43
CA MET A 44 2.27 -2.47 5.87
C MET A 44 0.94 -2.89 6.49
N GLN A 45 1.00 -3.71 7.54
CA GLN A 45 -0.15 -4.06 8.39
C GLN A 45 0.12 -3.66 9.83
N THR A 46 -0.94 -3.57 10.61
CA THR A 46 -0.85 -3.25 12.04
C THR A 46 -1.68 -4.23 12.84
N ASP A 47 -1.09 -4.81 13.88
CA ASP A 47 -1.78 -5.72 14.79
C ASP A 47 -1.49 -5.32 16.24
N GLY A 48 -2.48 -4.68 16.87
CA GLY A 48 -2.29 -3.94 18.11
C GLY A 48 -1.22 -2.87 17.93
N ASP A 49 -0.16 -2.94 18.74
CA ASP A 49 0.97 -2.03 18.65
C ASP A 49 2.00 -2.42 17.57
N ARG A 50 1.96 -3.67 17.07
CA ARG A 50 2.91 -4.17 16.08
C ARG A 50 2.67 -3.54 14.72
N ILE A 51 3.76 -3.17 14.05
CA ILE A 51 3.76 -2.66 12.69
C ILE A 51 4.52 -3.66 11.82
N LEU A 52 3.81 -4.39 10.97
CA LEU A 52 4.37 -5.44 10.11
C LEU A 52 4.67 -4.83 8.74
N LEU A 53 5.95 -4.72 8.38
CA LEU A 53 6.39 -4.19 7.10
C LEU A 53 6.69 -5.33 6.11
N PHE A 54 6.26 -5.17 4.87
CA PHE A 54 6.33 -6.15 3.77
C PHE A 54 5.65 -7.51 4.01
N PRO A 55 4.47 -7.60 4.67
CA PRO A 55 3.81 -8.88 4.93
C PRO A 55 3.43 -9.65 3.66
N ALA A 56 3.23 -8.97 2.54
CA ALA A 56 2.92 -9.58 1.25
C ALA A 56 3.48 -8.77 0.07
N TRP A 57 4.59 -8.07 0.28
CA TRP A 57 5.17 -7.21 -0.75
C TRP A 57 6.06 -8.03 -1.71
N PRO A 58 5.83 -7.99 -3.04
CA PRO A 58 6.71 -8.66 -3.99
C PRO A 58 8.13 -8.09 -3.98
N ARG A 59 9.14 -8.95 -3.91
CA ARG A 59 10.56 -8.56 -3.81
C ARG A 59 11.03 -7.73 -4.99
N GLU A 60 10.48 -7.96 -6.17
CA GLU A 60 10.84 -7.25 -7.39
C GLU A 60 10.16 -5.88 -7.52
N TRP A 61 9.24 -5.53 -6.62
CA TRP A 61 8.53 -4.25 -6.67
C TRP A 61 9.27 -3.17 -5.90
N ASP A 62 9.75 -2.21 -6.66
CA ASP A 62 10.34 -0.99 -6.15
C ASP A 62 9.28 -0.02 -5.60
N VAL A 63 9.54 0.60 -4.44
CA VAL A 63 8.63 1.56 -3.80
C VAL A 63 9.35 2.62 -2.97
N ASP A 64 8.84 3.84 -3.03
CA ASP A 64 9.03 4.91 -2.04
C ASP A 64 7.68 5.12 -1.36
N PHE A 65 7.64 5.02 -0.04
CA PHE A 65 6.38 5.07 0.71
C PHE A 65 6.46 5.92 1.97
N ARG A 66 5.29 6.44 2.34
CA ARG A 66 5.00 7.06 3.61
C ARG A 66 3.60 6.67 4.04
N LEU A 67 3.49 5.84 5.08
CA LEU A 67 2.21 5.34 5.58
C LEU A 67 2.00 5.69 7.05
N HIS A 68 0.73 5.83 7.43
CA HIS A 68 0.32 6.04 8.81
C HIS A 68 0.04 4.71 9.51
N ALA A 69 0.48 4.61 10.76
CA ALA A 69 0.14 3.53 11.68
C ALA A 69 -0.47 4.10 12.98
N PRO A 70 -1.18 3.28 13.78
CA PRO A 70 -1.78 3.70 15.05
C PRO A 70 -0.83 4.44 16.00
N GLY A 71 -1.40 5.25 16.90
CA GLY A 71 -0.62 6.03 17.86
C GLY A 71 0.15 7.20 17.23
N LYS A 72 -0.41 7.78 16.15
CA LYS A 72 0.18 8.91 15.40
C LYS A 72 1.57 8.60 14.85
N THR A 73 1.76 7.36 14.39
CA THR A 73 3.03 6.89 13.85
C THR A 73 3.05 7.09 12.33
N VAL A 74 4.20 7.49 11.79
CA VAL A 74 4.48 7.54 10.36
C VAL A 74 5.67 6.65 10.08
N VAL A 75 5.53 5.77 9.09
CA VAL A 75 6.61 4.91 8.59
C VAL A 75 6.93 5.35 7.16
N GLU A 76 8.15 5.80 6.96
CA GLU A 76 8.71 6.24 5.68
C GLU A 76 9.81 5.27 5.27
N GLY A 77 9.90 4.91 3.99
CA GLY A 77 10.98 4.05 3.53
C GLY A 77 11.10 3.92 2.02
N VAL A 78 12.26 3.44 1.59
CA VAL A 78 12.58 3.15 0.20
C VAL A 78 13.00 1.69 0.09
N PHE A 79 12.28 0.92 -0.72
CA PHE A 79 12.60 -0.45 -1.06
C PHE A 79 12.91 -0.53 -2.55
N ARG A 80 14.12 -0.98 -2.90
CA ARG A 80 14.60 -1.04 -4.29
C ARG A 80 15.45 -2.27 -4.50
N ALA A 81 15.32 -2.89 -5.67
CA ALA A 81 16.12 -4.04 -6.09
C ALA A 81 16.14 -5.16 -5.03
N GLY A 82 14.97 -5.45 -4.45
CA GLY A 82 14.81 -6.52 -3.46
C GLY A 82 15.35 -6.21 -2.06
N LYS A 83 15.66 -4.95 -1.75
CA LYS A 83 16.22 -4.55 -0.45
C LYS A 83 15.57 -3.28 0.09
N LEU A 84 15.35 -3.27 1.41
CA LEU A 84 15.00 -2.05 2.15
C LEU A 84 16.25 -1.17 2.27
N GLN A 85 16.26 -0.04 1.57
CA GLN A 85 17.39 0.90 1.56
C GLN A 85 17.31 1.91 2.69
N THR A 86 16.10 2.41 2.99
CA THR A 86 15.87 3.37 4.08
C THR A 86 14.59 3.04 4.82
N LEU A 87 14.60 3.29 6.12
CA LEU A 87 13.42 3.20 6.99
C LEU A 87 13.52 4.30 8.05
N LYS A 88 12.45 5.06 8.21
CA LYS A 88 12.32 6.10 9.24
C LYS A 88 10.95 6.00 9.88
N VAL A 89 10.92 5.96 11.20
CA VAL A 89 9.68 5.92 11.97
C VAL A 89 9.57 7.17 12.82
N THR A 90 8.43 7.83 12.78
CA THR A 90 8.14 9.02 13.57
C THR A 90 6.89 8.79 14.42
N PRO A 91 6.96 8.88 15.76
CA PRO A 91 8.16 9.16 16.57
C PRO A 91 9.11 7.95 16.63
N THR A 92 10.41 8.21 16.85
CA THR A 92 11.46 7.18 16.91
C THR A 92 11.23 6.14 18.00
N THR A 93 10.49 6.49 19.06
CA THR A 93 10.10 5.55 20.13
C THR A 93 9.27 4.35 19.65
N ARG A 94 8.66 4.46 18.46
CA ARG A 94 7.85 3.40 17.82
C ARG A 94 8.67 2.50 16.90
N GLU A 95 9.97 2.77 16.68
CA GLU A 95 10.84 1.91 15.85
C GLU A 95 10.87 0.46 16.35
N LYS A 96 10.86 0.28 17.67
CA LYS A 96 10.84 -1.03 18.33
C LYS A 96 9.59 -1.87 17.98
N ASP A 97 8.53 -1.22 17.52
CA ASP A 97 7.27 -1.89 17.19
C ASP A 97 7.23 -2.35 15.72
N VAL A 98 8.21 -1.93 14.90
CA VAL A 98 8.32 -2.31 13.49
C VAL A 98 9.02 -3.65 13.33
N ILE A 99 8.35 -4.58 12.65
CA ILE A 99 8.85 -5.90 12.30
C ILE A 99 8.93 -5.96 10.78
N VAL A 100 10.15 -6.05 10.24
CA VAL A 100 10.38 -6.21 8.80
C VAL A 100 10.29 -7.70 8.46
N LEU A 101 9.29 -8.06 7.66
CA LEU A 101 9.09 -9.42 7.16
C LEU A 101 9.81 -9.61 5.82
N GLU A 102 9.98 -10.87 5.42
CA GLU A 102 10.64 -11.19 4.16
C GLU A 102 9.70 -10.86 2.98
N PRO A 103 10.11 -10.01 2.03
CA PRO A 103 9.35 -9.77 0.81
C PRO A 103 9.24 -11.05 -0.03
N GLN A 104 8.06 -11.25 -0.60
CA GLN A 104 7.63 -12.47 -1.31
C GLN A 104 8.23 -12.56 -2.71
#